data_AF-A0A7Y1QID9-F1
#
_entry.id   AF-A0A7Y1QID9-F1
#
_cell.length_a   1.000
_cell.length_b   1.000
_cell.length_c   1.000
_cell.angle_alpha   90.00
_cell.angle_beta   90.00
_cell.angle_gamma   90.00
#
_symmetry.space_group_name_H-M   'P 1'
#
loop_
_entity.id
_entity.type
_entity.pdbx_description
1 polymer ?
#
loop_
_entity_poly.entity_id
_entity_poly.type
_entity_poly.pdbx_seq_one_letter_code
_entity_poly.pdbx_strand_id
1 'polypeptide(L)'
;MKTSWREEVSAVVEGDKALATATLETLFVMGPAGEEDELLSVAIKLADKKTQDELSTFVGTETTLANRRARACISLLRENPDVLDLMLVSYQPIAPRTVAGADQVPRTWLDNPRIEQLFEAAVNDMARRAGGEIFDNLHAGEETHVGEFFKDLKYCLETLSRQLAFAAKELDAHERFDFSLSQRIIGKPEEGGEGVDYDRFSTDICLIFKAMDEGVCLTERVTLIQAKRLQIISDRRHVYSLKRDQLNDIAMQTLASFLLLLGPAQGGRCLPVISASLMVDLMKQNKTMSLSPSRAAGLGKSFGTWLLEDVIGLWTGDKSEKLVKKANGQENGRPRLIYEFLVQRSLTSFED
;
A
#
# COMPACT_ATOMS: atom_id res chain seq x y z
N MET A 1 18.02 -9.89 34.90
CA MET A 1 17.59 -10.86 35.94
C MET A 1 16.06 -11.08 36.02
N LYS A 2 15.20 -10.33 35.31
CA LYS A 2 13.72 -10.45 35.43
C LYS A 2 13.06 -11.55 34.56
N THR A 3 13.82 -12.26 33.72
CA THR A 3 13.31 -13.25 32.75
C THR A 3 13.36 -14.71 33.20
N SER A 4 14.22 -15.07 34.18
CA SER A 4 14.54 -16.47 34.55
C SER A 4 13.31 -17.29 34.97
N TRP A 5 12.54 -16.78 35.94
CA TRP A 5 11.47 -17.57 36.55
C TRP A 5 10.25 -17.77 35.62
N ARG A 6 10.01 -16.85 34.68
CA ARG A 6 8.89 -16.96 33.73
C ARG A 6 9.08 -18.11 32.76
N GLU A 7 10.31 -18.34 32.34
CA GLU A 7 10.70 -19.44 31.48
C GLU A 7 10.74 -20.76 32.25
N GLU A 8 11.22 -20.73 33.50
CA GLU A 8 11.20 -21.90 34.39
C GLU A 8 9.76 -22.39 34.65
N VAL A 9 8.82 -21.50 34.94
CA VAL A 9 7.41 -21.88 35.14
C VAL A 9 6.83 -22.50 33.88
N SER A 10 7.09 -21.93 32.70
CA SER A 10 6.58 -22.47 31.44
C SER A 10 7.21 -23.83 31.09
N ALA A 11 8.48 -24.03 31.41
CA ALA A 11 9.18 -25.29 31.18
C ALA A 11 8.71 -26.38 32.14
N VAL A 12 8.42 -26.05 33.40
CA VAL A 12 7.95 -27.01 34.41
C VAL A 12 6.56 -27.57 34.07
N VAL A 13 5.69 -26.76 33.48
CA VAL A 13 4.33 -27.19 33.10
C VAL A 13 4.23 -27.73 31.68
N GLU A 14 5.35 -27.81 30.97
CA GLU A 14 5.38 -28.29 29.59
C GLU A 14 4.99 -29.76 29.50
N GLY A 15 3.99 -30.06 28.66
CA GLY A 15 3.48 -31.42 28.46
C GLY A 15 2.38 -31.86 29.43
N ASP A 16 2.11 -31.11 30.52
CA ASP A 16 1.04 -31.40 31.47
C ASP A 16 -0.07 -30.34 31.41
N LYS A 17 -1.14 -30.68 30.69
CA LYS A 17 -2.31 -29.81 30.52
C LYS A 17 -3.05 -29.53 31.83
N ALA A 18 -3.09 -30.48 32.76
CA ALA A 18 -3.78 -30.30 34.03
C ALA A 18 -3.00 -29.33 34.92
N LEU A 19 -1.68 -29.50 34.96
CA LEU A 19 -0.79 -28.61 35.70
C LEU A 19 -0.82 -27.19 35.14
N ALA A 20 -0.73 -27.01 33.81
CA ALA A 20 -0.81 -25.70 33.18
C ALA A 20 -2.15 -24.97 33.49
N THR A 21 -3.25 -25.72 33.56
CA THR A 21 -4.59 -25.19 33.91
C THR A 21 -4.63 -24.74 35.37
N ALA A 22 -4.13 -25.57 36.30
CA ALA A 22 -4.08 -25.24 37.72
C ALA A 22 -3.14 -24.06 38.00
N THR A 23 -2.02 -23.95 37.28
CA THR A 23 -1.10 -22.81 37.38
C THR A 23 -1.75 -21.52 36.89
N LEU A 24 -2.48 -21.55 35.77
CA LEU A 24 -3.25 -20.40 35.28
C LEU A 24 -4.30 -19.94 36.29
N GLU A 25 -5.07 -20.87 36.86
CA GLU A 25 -6.06 -20.57 37.89
C GLU A 25 -5.40 -19.92 39.12
N THR A 26 -4.28 -20.47 39.56
CA THR A 26 -3.50 -19.94 40.70
C THR A 26 -3.00 -18.53 40.43
N LEU A 27 -2.49 -18.25 39.21
CA LEU A 27 -2.05 -16.90 38.83
C LEU A 27 -3.19 -15.88 38.84
N PHE A 28 -4.38 -16.28 38.38
CA PHE A 28 -5.55 -15.39 38.38
C PHE A 28 -6.10 -15.15 39.79
N VAL A 29 -6.20 -16.19 40.61
CA VAL A 29 -6.82 -16.11 41.94
C VAL A 29 -5.87 -15.60 43.01
N MET A 30 -4.63 -16.11 43.03
CA MET A 30 -3.67 -15.92 44.13
C MET A 30 -2.49 -15.02 43.78
N GLY A 31 -2.39 -14.53 42.55
CA GLY A 31 -1.30 -13.63 42.15
C GLY A 31 -1.29 -12.34 42.98
N PRO A 32 -0.12 -11.85 43.42
CA PRO A 32 0.00 -10.64 44.23
C PRO A 32 -0.68 -9.43 43.55
N ALA A 33 -1.36 -8.60 44.34
CA ALA A 33 -1.92 -7.35 43.85
C ALA A 33 -0.80 -6.31 43.72
N GLY A 34 -0.62 -5.72 42.55
CA GLY A 34 0.44 -4.74 42.23
C GLY A 34 1.52 -5.24 41.27
N GLU A 35 1.50 -6.51 40.86
CA GLU A 35 2.42 -7.12 39.89
C GLU A 35 1.69 -7.70 38.65
N GLU A 36 0.60 -7.04 38.25
CA GLU A 36 -0.32 -7.49 37.19
C GLU A 36 0.37 -7.71 35.85
N ASP A 37 1.33 -6.86 35.48
CA ASP A 37 2.06 -6.98 34.21
C ASP A 37 2.92 -8.25 34.16
N GLU A 38 3.53 -8.61 35.29
CA GLU A 38 4.41 -9.77 35.40
C GLU A 38 3.58 -11.07 35.43
N LEU A 39 2.44 -11.04 36.12
CA LEU A 39 1.47 -12.15 36.16
C LEU A 39 0.79 -12.39 34.81
N LEU A 40 0.33 -11.33 34.14
CA LEU A 40 -0.32 -11.44 32.84
C LEU A 40 0.66 -11.93 31.76
N SER A 41 1.93 -11.51 31.81
CA SER A 41 2.96 -12.01 30.91
C SER A 41 3.16 -13.53 30.98
N VAL A 42 3.19 -14.10 32.20
CA VAL A 42 3.28 -15.55 32.39
C VAL A 42 1.98 -16.24 32.01
N ALA A 43 0.83 -15.66 32.39
CA ALA A 43 -0.47 -16.22 32.06
C ALA A 43 -0.70 -16.31 30.54
N ILE A 44 -0.29 -15.30 29.77
CA ILE A 44 -0.39 -15.32 28.30
C ILE A 44 0.44 -16.45 27.71
N LYS A 45 1.69 -16.62 28.14
CA LYS A 45 2.55 -17.73 27.65
C LYS A 45 1.96 -19.11 27.93
N LEU A 46 1.30 -19.29 29.08
CA LEU A 46 0.64 -20.55 29.43
C LEU A 46 -0.69 -20.76 28.69
N ALA A 47 -1.39 -19.67 28.38
CA ALA A 47 -2.69 -19.67 27.74
C ALA A 47 -2.63 -19.72 26.20
N ASP A 48 -1.51 -19.33 25.59
CA ASP A 48 -1.23 -19.38 24.14
C ASP A 48 -1.40 -20.81 23.57
N LYS A 49 -1.17 -21.84 24.39
CA LYS A 49 -1.34 -23.25 24.03
C LYS A 49 -2.76 -23.81 24.27
N LYS A 50 -3.73 -22.98 24.68
CA LYS A 50 -5.11 -23.39 25.01
C LYS A 50 -6.11 -22.91 23.96
N THR A 51 -7.18 -23.68 23.80
CA THR A 51 -8.30 -23.31 22.92
C THR A 51 -9.20 -22.26 23.58
N GLN A 52 -9.95 -21.51 22.77
CA GLN A 52 -10.83 -20.42 23.23
C GLN A 52 -11.87 -20.88 24.26
N ASP A 53 -12.41 -22.09 24.08
CA ASP A 53 -13.39 -22.68 24.99
C ASP A 53 -12.78 -22.99 26.36
N GLU A 54 -11.53 -23.48 26.39
CA GLU A 54 -10.77 -23.74 27.62
C GLU A 54 -10.39 -22.46 28.36
N LEU A 55 -10.24 -21.33 27.67
CA LEU A 55 -9.96 -20.05 28.31
C LEU A 55 -11.22 -19.39 28.90
N SER A 56 -12.37 -19.64 28.28
CA SER A 56 -13.64 -19.08 28.74
C SER A 56 -14.11 -19.64 30.09
N THR A 57 -13.64 -20.83 30.49
CA THR A 57 -13.98 -21.46 31.78
C THR A 57 -13.42 -20.71 32.98
N PHE A 58 -12.40 -19.87 32.79
CA PHE A 58 -11.81 -19.04 33.86
C PHE A 58 -12.61 -17.76 34.14
N VAL A 59 -13.68 -17.49 33.38
CA VAL A 59 -14.50 -16.29 33.54
C VAL A 59 -15.82 -16.65 34.20
N GLY A 60 -15.93 -16.39 35.50
CA GLY A 60 -17.19 -16.52 36.23
C GLY A 60 -18.20 -15.39 35.98
N THR A 61 -19.40 -15.55 36.54
CA THR A 61 -20.50 -14.57 36.46
C THR A 61 -20.31 -13.35 37.35
N GLU A 62 -19.55 -13.46 38.44
CA GLU A 62 -19.24 -12.35 39.35
C GLU A 62 -18.05 -11.51 38.87
N THR A 63 -17.90 -10.27 39.36
CA THR A 63 -16.79 -9.40 38.91
C THR A 63 -15.65 -9.39 39.94
N THR A 64 -14.89 -10.48 40.01
CA THR A 64 -13.72 -10.62 40.89
C THR A 64 -12.42 -10.15 40.22
N LEU A 65 -11.35 -9.91 41.00
CA LEU A 65 -10.02 -9.60 40.45
C LEU A 65 -9.50 -10.73 39.56
N ALA A 66 -9.76 -11.99 39.94
CA ALA A 66 -9.45 -13.15 39.12
C ALA A 66 -10.16 -13.11 37.76
N ASN A 67 -11.45 -12.77 37.74
CA ASN A 67 -12.20 -12.62 36.49
C ASN A 67 -11.70 -11.43 35.64
N ARG A 68 -11.24 -10.34 36.27
CA ARG A 68 -10.60 -9.24 35.55
C ARG A 68 -9.27 -9.66 34.91
N ARG A 69 -8.44 -10.44 35.62
CA ARG A 69 -7.17 -10.98 35.11
C ARG A 69 -7.40 -12.00 34.00
N ALA A 70 -8.36 -12.91 34.15
CA ALA A 70 -8.73 -13.86 33.10
C ALA A 70 -9.25 -13.15 31.84
N ARG A 71 -10.14 -12.14 32.00
CA ARG A 71 -10.60 -11.31 30.87
C ARG A 71 -9.47 -10.51 30.23
N ALA A 72 -8.55 -9.93 31.01
CA ALA A 72 -7.40 -9.21 30.46
C ALA A 72 -6.50 -10.16 29.67
N CYS A 73 -6.18 -11.35 30.19
CA CYS A 73 -5.41 -12.37 29.48
C CYS A 73 -6.11 -12.81 28.19
N ILE A 74 -7.41 -13.10 28.23
CA ILE A 74 -8.21 -13.43 27.04
C ILE A 74 -8.24 -12.28 26.05
N SER A 75 -8.40 -11.03 26.49
CA SER A 75 -8.37 -9.86 25.59
C SER A 75 -7.00 -9.66 24.95
N LEU A 76 -5.91 -9.85 25.71
CA LEU A 76 -4.55 -9.75 25.21
C LEU A 76 -4.19 -10.88 24.23
N LEU A 77 -4.76 -12.07 24.42
CA LEU A 77 -4.69 -13.19 23.48
C LEU A 77 -5.61 -13.01 22.27
N ARG A 78 -6.73 -12.31 22.42
CA ARG A 78 -7.74 -12.15 21.37
C ARG A 78 -7.38 -11.09 20.35
N GLU A 79 -6.87 -9.93 20.75
CA GLU A 79 -6.69 -8.79 19.84
C GLU A 79 -6.11 -7.60 20.63
N ASN A 80 -4.79 -7.49 20.74
CA ASN A 80 -4.20 -6.15 20.78
C ASN A 80 -3.87 -5.80 19.33
N PRO A 81 -4.54 -4.81 18.70
CA PRO A 81 -4.08 -4.30 17.43
C PRO A 81 -2.64 -3.84 17.64
N ASP A 82 -1.72 -4.44 16.90
CA ASP A 82 -0.35 -3.96 16.95
C ASP A 82 -0.27 -2.58 16.27
N VAL A 83 0.92 -1.98 16.27
CA VAL A 83 1.12 -0.66 15.69
C VAL A 83 0.71 -0.59 14.21
N LEU A 84 0.84 -1.68 13.44
CA LEU A 84 0.42 -1.73 12.04
C LEU A 84 -1.11 -1.80 11.92
N ASP A 85 -1.76 -2.59 12.78
CA ASP A 85 -3.23 -2.66 12.84
C ASP A 85 -3.83 -1.28 13.21
N LEU A 86 -3.23 -0.57 14.15
CA LEU A 86 -3.65 0.78 14.53
C LEU A 86 -3.45 1.78 13.38
N MET A 87 -2.34 1.69 12.64
CA MET A 87 -2.10 2.50 11.46
C MET A 87 -3.12 2.21 10.36
N LEU A 88 -3.43 0.93 10.10
CA LEU A 88 -4.43 0.52 9.12
C LEU A 88 -5.81 1.13 9.40
N VAL A 89 -6.24 1.13 10.67
CA VAL A 89 -7.51 1.74 11.08
C VAL A 89 -7.55 3.23 10.78
N SER A 90 -6.41 3.94 10.86
CA SER A 90 -6.34 5.39 10.59
C SER A 90 -6.60 5.76 9.13
N TYR A 91 -6.39 4.83 8.20
CA TYR A 91 -6.59 5.04 6.76
C TYR A 91 -7.94 4.52 6.25
N GLN A 92 -8.73 3.83 7.08
CA GLN A 92 -10.00 3.26 6.67
C GLN A 92 -11.19 4.14 7.09
N PRO A 93 -11.92 4.74 6.13
CA PRO A 93 -13.15 5.46 6.43
C PRO A 93 -14.26 4.45 6.70
N ILE A 94 -14.62 4.29 7.98
CA ILE A 94 -15.87 3.70 8.51
C ILE A 94 -16.45 2.59 7.61
N ALA A 95 -15.74 1.48 7.49
CA ALA A 95 -16.24 0.21 7.00
C ALA A 95 -16.01 -0.84 8.12
N PRO A 96 -16.84 -1.89 8.23
CA PRO A 96 -16.78 -2.81 9.35
C PRO A 96 -15.38 -3.41 9.45
N ARG A 97 -14.88 -3.52 10.69
CA ARG A 97 -13.63 -4.18 11.06
C ARG A 97 -13.58 -5.59 10.46
N THR A 98 -13.09 -5.72 9.23
CA THR A 98 -12.35 -6.91 8.84
C THR A 98 -10.95 -6.66 9.35
N VAL A 99 -10.71 -7.08 10.59
CA VAL A 99 -9.36 -7.33 11.10
C VAL A 99 -8.65 -8.09 9.99
N ALA A 100 -7.47 -7.62 9.58
CA ALA A 100 -6.66 -8.30 8.60
C ALA A 100 -6.45 -9.73 9.11
N GLY A 101 -7.22 -10.67 8.57
CA GLY A 101 -7.12 -12.06 8.98
C GLY A 101 -5.71 -12.54 8.71
N ALA A 102 -5.17 -13.36 9.61
CA ALA A 102 -3.90 -14.05 9.46
C ALA A 102 -3.78 -14.90 8.17
N ASP A 103 -4.86 -14.99 7.37
CA ASP A 103 -4.97 -15.71 6.10
C ASP A 103 -4.77 -14.83 4.83
N GLN A 104 -4.37 -13.57 4.95
CA GLN A 104 -4.07 -12.77 3.75
C GLN A 104 -2.77 -13.21 3.09
N VAL A 105 -2.86 -13.64 1.83
CA VAL A 105 -1.70 -14.02 1.02
C VAL A 105 -1.02 -12.75 0.48
N PRO A 106 0.31 -12.60 0.61
CA PRO A 106 1.06 -11.52 -0.03
C PRO A 106 0.80 -11.46 -1.54
N ARG A 107 0.66 -10.26 -2.08
CA ARG A 107 0.40 -10.01 -3.51
C ARG A 107 1.66 -9.62 -4.27
N THR A 108 2.72 -9.24 -3.57
CA THR A 108 3.95 -8.72 -4.14
C THR A 108 5.19 -9.43 -3.57
N TRP A 109 6.35 -9.10 -4.13
CA TRP A 109 7.64 -9.60 -3.65
C TRP A 109 8.04 -9.07 -2.26
N LEU A 110 7.30 -8.09 -1.72
CA LEU A 110 7.49 -7.61 -0.35
C LEU A 110 7.17 -8.70 0.69
N ASP A 111 6.37 -9.71 0.31
CA ASP A 111 6.04 -10.90 1.12
C ASP A 111 5.40 -10.58 2.49
N ASN A 112 4.82 -9.38 2.63
CA ASN A 112 4.20 -8.93 3.88
C ASN A 112 2.82 -8.32 3.61
N PRO A 113 1.73 -9.07 3.84
CA PRO A 113 0.37 -8.65 3.45
C PRO A 113 -0.10 -7.42 4.23
N ARG A 114 0.38 -7.23 5.47
CA ARG A 114 0.01 -6.07 6.30
C ARG A 114 0.65 -4.78 5.78
N ILE A 115 1.92 -4.84 5.40
CA ILE A 115 2.63 -3.70 4.80
C ILE A 115 1.99 -3.34 3.46
N GLU A 116 1.68 -4.35 2.64
CA GLU A 116 0.97 -4.16 1.37
C GLU A 116 -0.41 -3.51 1.57
N GLN A 117 -1.19 -3.99 2.54
CA GLN A 117 -2.49 -3.41 2.86
C GLN A 117 -2.37 -1.97 3.35
N LEU A 118 -1.37 -1.66 4.17
CA LEU A 118 -1.13 -0.32 4.69
C LEU A 118 -0.75 0.64 3.57
N PHE A 119 0.14 0.19 2.66
CA PHE A 119 0.49 0.94 1.47
C PHE A 119 -0.75 1.24 0.61
N GLU A 120 -1.54 0.22 0.28
CA GLU A 120 -2.74 0.40 -0.53
C GLU A 120 -3.75 1.34 0.12
N ALA A 121 -3.97 1.21 1.43
CA ALA A 121 -4.89 2.06 2.18
C ALA A 121 -4.42 3.52 2.20
N ALA A 122 -3.15 3.76 2.53
CA ALA A 122 -2.58 5.10 2.60
C ALA A 122 -2.61 5.81 1.24
N VAL A 123 -2.20 5.12 0.17
CA VAL A 123 -2.18 5.69 -1.17
C VAL A 123 -3.60 5.92 -1.70
N ASN A 124 -4.55 5.02 -1.44
CA ASN A 124 -5.94 5.21 -1.87
C ASN A 124 -6.65 6.31 -1.07
N ASP A 125 -6.35 6.49 0.22
CA ASP A 125 -6.86 7.62 1.00
C ASP A 125 -6.34 8.96 0.46
N MET A 126 -5.03 9.06 0.17
CA MET A 126 -4.44 10.22 -0.49
C MET A 126 -5.09 10.47 -1.86
N ALA A 127 -5.21 9.44 -2.71
CA ALA A 127 -5.83 9.55 -4.03
C ALA A 127 -7.30 9.99 -3.96
N ARG A 128 -8.03 9.58 -2.92
CA ARG A 128 -9.41 10.04 -2.68
C ARG A 128 -9.47 11.52 -2.39
N ARG A 129 -8.59 12.02 -1.51
CA ARG A 129 -8.50 13.44 -1.15
C ARG A 129 -8.12 14.28 -2.36
N ALA A 130 -7.05 13.91 -3.07
CA ALA A 130 -6.63 14.56 -4.30
C ALA A 130 -7.75 14.56 -5.36
N GLY A 131 -8.47 13.46 -5.54
CA GLY A 131 -9.60 13.38 -6.46
C GLY A 131 -10.75 14.36 -6.13
N GLY A 132 -10.99 14.61 -4.84
CA GLY A 132 -11.92 15.64 -4.37
C GLY A 132 -11.44 17.05 -4.68
N GLU A 133 -10.18 17.36 -4.37
CA GLU A 133 -9.58 18.67 -4.63
C GLU A 133 -9.50 19.00 -6.14
N ILE A 134 -9.21 18.00 -6.97
CA ILE A 134 -9.26 18.12 -8.44
C ILE A 134 -10.68 18.44 -8.89
N PHE A 135 -11.69 17.80 -8.31
CA PHE A 135 -13.10 18.05 -8.64
C PHE A 135 -13.56 19.44 -8.24
N ASP A 136 -13.08 19.97 -7.13
CA ASP A 136 -13.37 21.35 -6.71
C ASP A 136 -12.66 22.38 -7.61
N ASN A 137 -11.55 21.99 -8.25
CA ASN A 137 -10.69 22.86 -9.05
C ASN A 137 -10.59 22.47 -10.54
N LEU A 138 -11.67 21.98 -11.16
CA LEU A 138 -11.69 21.52 -12.57
C LEU A 138 -11.28 22.58 -13.63
N HIS A 139 -11.14 23.85 -13.24
CA HIS A 139 -10.67 24.92 -14.11
C HIS A 139 -9.14 24.92 -14.28
N ALA A 140 -8.39 24.27 -13.39
CA ALA A 140 -6.95 24.14 -13.49
C ALA A 140 -6.53 23.19 -14.63
N GLY A 141 -5.26 23.32 -15.05
CA GLY A 141 -4.69 22.50 -16.10
C GLY A 141 -4.45 21.06 -15.64
N GLU A 142 -4.49 20.12 -16.59
CA GLU A 142 -4.14 18.71 -16.33
C GLU A 142 -2.73 18.57 -15.76
N GLU A 143 -1.77 19.33 -16.28
CA GLU A 143 -0.38 19.34 -15.80
C GLU A 143 -0.27 19.82 -14.35
N THR A 144 -1.09 20.79 -13.94
CA THR A 144 -1.15 21.29 -12.55
C THR A 144 -1.64 20.19 -11.62
N HIS A 145 -2.77 19.56 -11.95
CA HIS A 145 -3.34 18.48 -11.15
C HIS A 145 -2.40 17.28 -11.06
N VAL A 146 -1.71 16.92 -12.14
CA VAL A 146 -0.71 15.84 -12.11
C VAL A 146 0.46 16.23 -11.20
N GLY A 147 0.99 17.45 -11.34
CA GLY A 147 2.10 17.92 -10.52
C GLY A 147 1.78 17.92 -9.02
N GLU A 148 0.61 18.42 -8.65
CA GLU A 148 0.11 18.41 -7.27
C GLU A 148 -0.11 16.98 -6.76
N PHE A 149 -0.77 16.12 -7.55
CA PHE A 149 -1.02 14.74 -7.18
C PHE A 149 0.28 13.96 -6.91
N PHE A 150 1.30 14.08 -7.76
CA PHE A 150 2.58 13.39 -7.56
C PHE A 150 3.40 14.00 -6.41
N LYS A 151 3.21 15.28 -6.10
CA LYS A 151 3.77 15.89 -4.90
C LYS A 151 3.14 15.31 -3.63
N ASP A 152 1.82 15.14 -3.62
CA ASP A 152 1.10 14.53 -2.50
C ASP A 152 1.42 13.04 -2.35
N LEU A 153 1.58 12.34 -3.47
CA LEU A 153 2.06 10.95 -3.49
C LEU A 153 3.45 10.85 -2.85
N LYS A 154 4.39 11.74 -3.22
CA LYS A 154 5.72 11.77 -2.61
C LYS A 154 5.62 11.92 -1.08
N TYR A 155 4.85 12.90 -0.61
CA TYR A 155 4.68 13.14 0.83
C TYR A 155 4.00 11.97 1.55
N CYS A 156 3.03 11.33 0.91
CA CYS A 156 2.36 10.13 1.41
C CYS A 156 3.35 8.98 1.60
N LEU A 157 4.21 8.72 0.61
CA LEU A 157 5.23 7.66 0.66
C LEU A 157 6.28 7.96 1.73
N GLU A 158 6.81 9.19 1.81
CA GLU A 158 7.76 9.58 2.87
C GLU A 158 7.16 9.45 4.28
N THR A 159 5.86 9.72 4.42
CA THR A 159 5.15 9.54 5.70
C THR A 159 4.96 8.07 6.03
N LEU A 160 4.58 7.26 5.04
CA LEU A 160 4.44 5.82 5.19
C LEU A 160 5.78 5.17 5.56
N SER A 161 6.88 5.49 4.89
CA SER A 161 8.22 4.98 5.23
C SER A 161 8.61 5.31 6.68
N ARG A 162 8.33 6.54 7.14
CA ARG A 162 8.58 6.92 8.55
C ARG A 162 7.73 6.12 9.53
N GLN A 163 6.45 5.92 9.21
CA GLN A 163 5.54 5.11 10.03
C GLN A 163 5.98 3.64 10.08
N LEU A 164 6.41 3.08 8.95
CA LEU A 164 6.91 1.70 8.88
C LEU A 164 8.24 1.53 9.60
N ALA A 165 9.15 2.50 9.52
CA ALA A 165 10.38 2.49 10.30
C ALA A 165 10.09 2.54 11.82
N PHE A 166 9.12 3.34 12.24
CA PHE A 166 8.64 3.35 13.62
C PHE A 166 8.02 2.00 14.01
N ALA A 167 7.12 1.46 13.19
CA ALA A 167 6.46 0.19 13.44
C ALA A 167 7.45 -0.98 13.52
N ALA A 168 8.43 -1.03 12.62
CA ALA A 168 9.49 -2.04 12.62
C ALA A 168 10.32 -1.97 13.90
N LYS A 169 10.57 -0.78 14.45
CA LYS A 169 11.26 -0.62 15.73
C LYS A 169 10.41 -1.09 16.91
N GLU A 170 9.14 -0.73 16.95
CA GLU A 170 8.24 -1.13 18.05
C GLU A 170 7.94 -2.62 18.05
N LEU A 171 7.90 -3.26 16.88
CA LEU A 171 7.64 -4.69 16.70
C LEU A 171 8.91 -5.55 16.70
N ASP A 172 10.09 -4.95 16.84
CA ASP A 172 11.39 -5.63 16.67
C ASP A 172 11.48 -6.44 15.36
N ALA A 173 10.94 -5.85 14.28
CA ALA A 173 10.87 -6.51 12.99
C ALA A 173 12.26 -6.61 12.35
N HIS A 174 12.53 -7.77 11.76
CA HIS A 174 13.79 -8.04 11.04
C HIS A 174 13.84 -7.39 9.64
N GLU A 175 12.71 -6.88 9.15
CA GLU A 175 12.61 -6.25 7.84
C GLU A 175 12.22 -4.78 7.97
N ARG A 176 12.78 -3.95 7.09
CA ARG A 176 12.41 -2.55 6.90
C ARG A 176 12.03 -2.30 5.45
N PHE A 177 11.04 -1.45 5.29
CA PHE A 177 10.49 -1.06 3.99
C PHE A 177 10.59 0.45 3.83
N ASP A 178 11.17 0.90 2.73
CA ASP A 178 11.21 2.31 2.33
C ASP A 178 10.60 2.49 0.94
N PHE A 179 9.77 3.52 0.84
CA PHE A 179 9.13 3.98 -0.38
C PHE A 179 9.57 5.42 -0.64
N SER A 180 10.13 5.68 -1.81
CA SER A 180 10.52 7.04 -2.18
C SER A 180 10.17 7.37 -3.63
N LEU A 181 9.82 8.64 -3.84
CA LEU A 181 9.44 9.17 -5.14
C LEU A 181 10.25 10.44 -5.41
N SER A 182 11.00 10.45 -6.51
CA SER A 182 11.75 11.63 -6.95
C SER A 182 11.26 12.11 -8.30
N GLN A 183 11.19 13.44 -8.47
CA GLN A 183 10.88 14.06 -9.75
C GLN A 183 12.18 14.44 -10.43
N ARG A 184 12.38 13.98 -11.67
CA ARG A 184 13.51 14.40 -12.49
C ARG A 184 13.04 15.47 -13.48
N ILE A 185 13.58 16.67 -13.34
CA ILE A 185 13.39 17.75 -14.32
C ILE A 185 14.52 17.61 -15.34
N ILE A 186 14.22 17.17 -16.56
CA ILE A 186 15.20 17.21 -17.65
C ILE A 186 15.42 18.68 -18.01
N GLY A 187 16.58 19.21 -17.62
CA GLY A 187 17.08 20.51 -18.07
C GLY A 187 17.22 20.56 -19.60
N LYS A 188 17.21 21.78 -20.14
CA LYS A 188 17.30 22.15 -21.57
C LYS A 188 18.33 21.34 -22.42
N PRO A 189 18.11 21.26 -23.75
CA PRO A 189 18.65 20.23 -24.66
C PRO A 189 20.17 20.13 -24.65
N GLU A 190 20.68 18.91 -24.49
CA GLU A 190 21.97 18.56 -25.09
C GLU A 190 21.78 18.49 -26.61
N GLU A 191 22.49 19.37 -27.27
CA GLU A 191 22.50 19.61 -28.70
C GLU A 191 23.10 18.40 -29.45
N GLY A 192 22.40 17.92 -30.48
CA GLY A 192 23.02 17.21 -31.60
C GLY A 192 23.04 15.69 -31.50
N GLY A 193 22.04 15.06 -32.12
CA GLY A 193 22.10 13.66 -32.55
C GLY A 193 21.00 13.36 -33.55
N GLU A 194 21.38 13.01 -34.78
CA GLU A 194 20.46 12.64 -35.86
C GLU A 194 19.68 11.36 -35.50
N GLY A 195 18.37 11.39 -35.75
CA GLY A 195 17.39 10.46 -35.18
C GLY A 195 17.23 9.13 -35.91
N VAL A 196 16.51 8.20 -35.26
CA VAL A 196 15.90 7.01 -35.88
C VAL A 196 14.56 6.69 -35.20
N ASP A 197 13.49 6.93 -35.96
CA ASP A 197 12.10 6.45 -35.88
C ASP A 197 11.26 6.72 -34.59
N TYR A 198 10.34 7.69 -34.77
CA TYR A 198 9.32 8.30 -33.88
C TYR A 198 9.76 9.49 -33.01
N ASP A 199 9.46 10.70 -33.51
CA ASP A 199 9.91 12.02 -33.02
C ASP A 199 9.26 12.54 -31.72
N ARG A 200 8.28 11.86 -31.11
CA ARG A 200 7.56 12.41 -29.94
C ARG A 200 7.19 11.34 -28.91
N PHE A 201 7.78 11.45 -27.72
CA PHE A 201 7.34 10.75 -26.51
C PHE A 201 6.16 11.52 -25.92
N SER A 202 4.95 11.30 -26.45
CA SER A 202 3.75 12.04 -26.04
C SER A 202 3.02 11.32 -24.90
N THR A 203 3.66 11.21 -23.73
CA THR A 203 2.98 10.83 -22.49
C THR A 203 3.13 11.97 -21.48
N ASP A 204 2.10 12.17 -20.65
CA ASP A 204 2.17 13.20 -19.61
C ASP A 204 3.16 12.80 -18.51
N ILE A 205 3.15 11.52 -18.15
CA ILE A 205 3.93 10.96 -17.06
C ILE A 205 4.71 9.73 -17.55
N CYS A 206 5.97 9.67 -17.15
CA CYS A 206 6.82 8.48 -17.23
C CYS A 206 7.20 8.07 -15.81
N LEU A 207 6.79 6.88 -15.39
CA LEU A 207 7.13 6.30 -14.09
C LEU A 207 8.23 5.27 -14.28
N ILE A 208 9.40 5.55 -13.71
CA ILE A 208 10.53 4.62 -13.61
C ILE A 208 10.41 3.95 -12.24
N PHE A 209 10.12 2.66 -12.21
CA PHE A 209 10.02 1.88 -10.99
C PHE A 209 11.31 1.08 -10.77
N LYS A 210 11.85 1.14 -9.55
CA LYS A 210 13.01 0.37 -9.10
C LYS A 210 12.64 -0.44 -7.86
N ALA A 211 12.79 -1.75 -7.93
CA ALA A 211 12.67 -2.66 -6.79
C ALA A 211 14.05 -3.02 -6.27
N MET A 212 14.32 -2.71 -5.01
CA MET A 212 15.58 -3.01 -4.33
C MET A 212 15.32 -3.97 -3.18
N ASP A 213 16.11 -5.04 -3.12
CA ASP A 213 16.05 -6.02 -2.04
C ASP A 213 17.45 -6.23 -1.48
N GLU A 214 17.63 -5.91 -0.20
CA GLU A 214 18.93 -5.98 0.49
C GLU A 214 20.04 -5.19 -0.24
N GLY A 215 19.68 -4.07 -0.85
CA GLY A 215 20.61 -3.23 -1.61
C GLY A 215 20.87 -3.72 -3.04
N VAL A 216 20.28 -4.84 -3.46
CA VAL A 216 20.37 -5.38 -4.82
C VAL A 216 19.17 -4.89 -5.64
N CYS A 217 19.42 -4.36 -6.83
CA CYS A 217 18.36 -4.00 -7.78
C CYS A 217 17.76 -5.27 -8.40
N LEU A 218 16.55 -5.64 -7.97
CA LEU A 218 15.80 -6.77 -8.53
C LEU A 218 15.33 -6.48 -9.95
N THR A 219 14.82 -5.26 -10.18
CA THR A 219 14.32 -4.84 -11.49
C THR A 219 14.20 -3.33 -11.58
N GLU A 220 14.43 -2.79 -12.77
CA GLU A 220 14.06 -1.44 -13.17
C GLU A 220 13.07 -1.54 -14.33
N ARG A 221 11.96 -0.79 -14.26
CA ARG A 221 10.87 -0.88 -15.26
C ARG A 221 10.26 0.48 -15.56
N VAL A 222 9.86 0.70 -16.80
CA VAL A 222 9.21 1.94 -17.24
C VAL A 222 7.73 1.72 -17.50
N THR A 223 6.90 2.61 -16.98
CA THR A 223 5.46 2.66 -17.24
C THR A 223 5.11 4.03 -17.81
N LEU A 224 4.32 4.05 -18.89
CA LEU A 224 3.83 5.29 -19.50
C LEU A 224 2.40 5.55 -19.03
N ILE A 225 2.14 6.78 -18.57
CA ILE A 225 0.83 7.16 -18.05
C ILE A 225 0.37 8.46 -18.71
N GLN A 226 -0.77 8.38 -19.40
CA GLN A 226 -1.50 9.54 -19.89
C GLN A 226 -2.54 9.95 -18.85
N ALA A 227 -2.43 11.17 -18.34
CA ALA A 227 -3.46 11.72 -17.48
C ALA A 227 -4.65 12.20 -18.31
N LYS A 228 -5.86 12.12 -17.75
CA LYS A 228 -7.06 12.73 -18.30
C LYS A 228 -7.90 13.34 -17.20
N ARG A 229 -8.03 14.67 -17.23
CA ARG A 229 -8.93 15.37 -16.29
C ARG A 229 -10.39 15.21 -16.63
N LEU A 230 -11.22 15.25 -15.60
CA LEU A 230 -12.65 15.36 -15.74
C LEU A 230 -13.00 16.73 -16.35
N GLN A 231 -13.98 16.73 -17.23
CA GLN A 231 -14.48 17.93 -17.90
C GLN A 231 -15.98 18.03 -17.76
N ILE A 232 -16.48 19.26 -17.70
CA ILE A 232 -17.90 19.56 -17.77
C ILE A 232 -18.22 19.89 -19.23
N ILE A 233 -19.01 19.04 -19.87
CA ILE A 233 -19.54 19.30 -21.22
C ILE A 233 -20.92 19.94 -21.14
N SER A 234 -21.49 20.31 -22.29
CA SER A 234 -22.87 20.77 -22.42
C SER A 234 -23.82 19.87 -21.61
N ASP A 235 -24.79 20.49 -20.93
CA ASP A 235 -25.71 19.86 -19.97
C ASP A 235 -25.13 19.50 -18.59
N ARG A 236 -24.02 20.13 -18.16
CA ARG A 236 -23.39 19.88 -16.84
C ARG A 236 -22.98 18.42 -16.61
N ARG A 237 -22.81 17.66 -17.68
CA ARG A 237 -22.36 16.27 -17.59
C ARG A 237 -20.85 16.22 -17.40
N HIS A 238 -20.41 15.39 -16.48
CA HIS A 238 -19.00 15.15 -16.21
C HIS A 238 -18.49 13.99 -17.07
N VAL A 239 -17.46 14.23 -17.86
CA VAL A 239 -16.86 13.23 -18.75
C VAL A 239 -15.34 13.37 -18.82
N TYR A 240 -14.66 12.25 -19.01
CA TYR A 240 -13.27 12.22 -19.44
C TYR A 240 -13.22 12.18 -20.97
N SER A 241 -12.64 13.21 -21.58
CA SER A 241 -12.50 13.31 -23.04
C SER A 241 -11.22 12.61 -23.46
N LEU A 242 -11.35 11.57 -24.29
CA LEU A 242 -10.24 10.75 -24.77
C LEU A 242 -9.97 11.06 -26.24
N LYS A 243 -8.70 10.95 -26.66
CA LYS A 243 -8.30 11.10 -28.06
C LYS A 243 -7.73 9.77 -28.55
N ARG A 244 -8.26 9.27 -29.66
CA ARG A 244 -7.91 7.94 -30.19
C ARG A 244 -6.45 7.88 -30.58
N ASP A 245 -5.98 8.91 -31.27
CA ASP A 245 -4.60 9.00 -31.74
C ASP A 245 -3.63 8.97 -30.55
N GLN A 246 -3.88 9.77 -29.50
CA GLN A 246 -3.07 9.74 -28.28
C GLN A 246 -3.03 8.36 -27.61
N LEU A 247 -4.15 7.65 -27.57
CA LEU A 247 -4.23 6.31 -26.98
C LEU A 247 -3.54 5.24 -27.83
N ASN A 248 -3.68 5.32 -29.14
CA ASN A 248 -2.95 4.46 -30.05
C ASN A 248 -1.44 4.70 -29.94
N ASP A 249 -1.02 5.97 -29.92
CA ASP A 249 0.38 6.37 -29.85
C ASP A 249 1.05 5.84 -28.58
N ILE A 250 0.39 5.93 -27.41
CA ILE A 250 0.96 5.41 -26.16
C ILE A 250 0.88 3.87 -26.08
N ALA A 251 -0.19 3.26 -26.60
CA ALA A 251 -0.35 1.80 -26.62
C ALA A 251 0.63 1.09 -27.56
N MET A 252 1.07 1.76 -28.63
CA MET A 252 2.09 1.25 -29.55
C MET A 252 3.50 1.30 -28.96
N GLN A 253 3.77 2.20 -28.01
CA GLN A 253 5.09 2.37 -27.42
C GLN A 253 5.44 1.23 -26.45
N THR A 254 4.49 0.81 -25.63
CA THR A 254 4.66 -0.32 -24.72
C THR A 254 3.31 -0.86 -24.24
N LEU A 255 3.27 -2.14 -23.89
CA LEU A 255 2.13 -2.76 -23.22
C LEU A 255 1.93 -2.21 -21.79
N ALA A 256 2.99 -1.64 -21.18
CA ALA A 256 2.94 -0.98 -19.88
C ALA A 256 2.46 0.49 -19.99
N SER A 257 1.39 0.72 -20.75
CA SER A 257 0.80 2.04 -20.98
C SER A 257 -0.59 2.14 -20.37
N PHE A 258 -0.86 3.25 -19.68
CA PHE A 258 -2.06 3.42 -18.86
C PHE A 258 -2.65 4.82 -19.01
N LEU A 259 -3.95 4.91 -18.69
CA LEU A 259 -4.65 6.15 -18.44
C LEU A 259 -4.83 6.36 -16.95
N LEU A 260 -4.50 7.54 -16.44
CA LEU A 260 -4.84 8.00 -15.11
C LEU A 260 -5.97 9.02 -15.19
N LEU A 261 -7.13 8.69 -14.64
CA LEU A 261 -8.32 9.53 -14.73
C LEU A 261 -8.44 10.42 -13.48
N LEU A 262 -8.28 11.73 -13.69
CA LEU A 262 -8.22 12.73 -12.63
C LEU A 262 -9.62 13.28 -12.32
N GLY A 263 -10.22 12.78 -11.24
CA GLY A 263 -11.53 13.18 -10.77
C GLY A 263 -11.93 12.49 -9.46
N PRO A 264 -13.16 12.73 -8.97
CA PRO A 264 -13.57 12.29 -7.65
C PRO A 264 -13.77 10.77 -7.62
N ALA A 265 -13.65 10.19 -6.42
CA ALA A 265 -13.89 8.77 -6.22
C ALA A 265 -15.32 8.37 -6.62
N GLN A 266 -15.46 7.21 -7.27
CA GLN A 266 -16.75 6.66 -7.71
C GLN A 266 -16.79 5.16 -7.44
N GLY A 267 -17.84 4.67 -6.80
CA GLY A 267 -17.98 3.24 -6.47
C GLY A 267 -16.81 2.67 -5.67
N GLY A 268 -16.19 3.47 -4.80
CA GLY A 268 -15.00 3.10 -4.03
C GLY A 268 -13.68 3.14 -4.81
N ARG A 269 -13.69 3.46 -6.11
CA ARG A 269 -12.48 3.62 -6.92
C ARG A 269 -11.99 5.06 -6.93
N CYS A 270 -10.75 5.26 -6.51
CA CYS A 270 -10.12 6.57 -6.41
C CYS A 270 -9.09 6.71 -7.54
N LEU A 271 -9.19 7.79 -8.34
CA LEU A 271 -8.34 8.06 -9.51
C LEU A 271 -8.11 6.81 -10.38
N PRO A 272 -9.14 6.32 -11.09
CA PRO A 272 -9.06 5.04 -11.81
C PRO A 272 -7.90 5.00 -12.81
N VAL A 273 -7.15 3.89 -12.77
CA VAL A 273 -6.09 3.58 -13.73
C VAL A 273 -6.58 2.48 -14.66
N ILE A 274 -6.52 2.74 -15.97
CA ILE A 274 -7.02 1.83 -17.02
C ILE A 274 -5.89 1.55 -18.01
N SER A 275 -5.71 0.30 -18.42
CA SER A 275 -4.76 -0.05 -19.48
C SER A 275 -5.13 0.66 -20.80
N ALA A 276 -4.13 1.24 -21.47
CA ALA A 276 -4.34 1.92 -22.75
C ALA A 276 -4.77 0.93 -23.85
N SER A 277 -4.22 -0.29 -23.87
CA SER A 277 -4.59 -1.32 -24.85
C SER A 277 -6.06 -1.72 -24.73
N LEU A 278 -6.55 -1.91 -23.50
CA LEU A 278 -7.97 -2.15 -23.23
C LEU A 278 -8.84 -1.02 -23.80
N MET A 279 -8.44 0.24 -23.60
CA MET A 279 -9.20 1.36 -24.11
C MET A 279 -9.19 1.45 -25.64
N VAL A 280 -8.05 1.15 -26.27
CA VAL A 280 -7.95 1.04 -27.73
C VAL A 280 -8.93 -0.01 -28.26
N ASP A 281 -9.00 -1.18 -27.63
CA ASP A 281 -9.90 -2.25 -28.04
C ASP A 281 -11.38 -1.90 -27.83
N LEU A 282 -11.71 -1.29 -26.69
CA LEU A 282 -13.08 -0.79 -26.43
C LEU A 282 -13.50 0.31 -27.41
N MET A 283 -12.56 1.14 -27.86
CA MET A 283 -12.81 2.17 -28.87
C MET A 283 -12.97 1.60 -30.29
N LYS A 284 -12.51 0.38 -30.59
CA LYS A 284 -12.84 -0.28 -31.87
C LYS A 284 -14.32 -0.65 -31.90
N GLN A 285 -14.89 -1.03 -30.76
CA GLN A 285 -16.28 -1.44 -30.62
C GLN A 285 -17.24 -0.25 -30.45
N ASN A 286 -16.82 0.82 -29.77
CA ASN A 286 -17.64 2.00 -29.49
C ASN A 286 -17.08 3.25 -30.19
N LYS A 287 -17.96 4.02 -30.85
CA LYS A 287 -17.58 5.30 -31.48
C LYS A 287 -17.39 6.46 -30.49
N THR A 288 -17.83 6.30 -29.25
CA THR A 288 -17.81 7.39 -28.25
C THR A 288 -16.41 7.56 -27.66
N MET A 289 -15.91 8.79 -27.75
CA MET A 289 -14.59 9.21 -27.26
C MET A 289 -14.62 9.78 -25.84
N SER A 290 -15.72 9.57 -25.10
CA SER A 290 -15.94 10.13 -23.77
C SER A 290 -16.29 9.02 -22.78
N LEU A 291 -15.70 9.08 -21.59
CA LEU A 291 -15.93 8.12 -20.52
C LEU A 291 -16.62 8.81 -19.33
N SER A 292 -17.72 8.23 -18.82
CA SER A 292 -18.34 8.71 -17.58
C SER A 292 -17.52 8.29 -16.36
N PRO A 293 -17.57 9.02 -15.24
CA PRO A 293 -16.90 8.63 -13.99
C PRO A 293 -17.28 7.23 -13.49
N SER A 294 -18.54 6.84 -13.61
CA SER A 294 -19.00 5.50 -13.23
C SER A 294 -18.39 4.39 -14.10
N ARG A 295 -18.31 4.61 -15.42
CA ARG A 295 -17.71 3.64 -16.35
C ARG A 295 -16.19 3.57 -16.18
N ALA A 296 -15.55 4.71 -15.91
CA ALA A 296 -14.13 4.77 -15.54
C ALA A 296 -13.83 3.90 -14.30
N ALA A 297 -14.61 4.05 -13.25
CA ALA A 297 -14.48 3.24 -12.03
C ALA A 297 -14.73 1.73 -12.29
N GLY A 298 -15.66 1.40 -13.19
CA GLY A 298 -15.93 0.00 -13.55
C GLY A 298 -14.84 -0.67 -14.40
N LEU A 299 -14.04 0.11 -15.12
CA LEU A 299 -12.98 -0.41 -16.00
C LEU A 299 -11.58 -0.38 -15.37
N GLY A 300 -11.35 0.51 -14.41
CA GLY A 300 -10.03 0.75 -13.83
C GLY A 300 -9.87 0.21 -12.41
N LYS A 301 -8.62 0.01 -12.01
CA LYS A 301 -8.25 -0.17 -10.60
C LYS A 301 -8.11 1.21 -9.93
N SER A 302 -8.30 1.28 -8.61
CA SER A 302 -7.90 2.49 -7.88
C SER A 302 -6.39 2.70 -8.03
N PHE A 303 -5.92 3.94 -7.98
CA PHE A 303 -4.50 4.24 -8.14
C PHE A 303 -3.60 3.46 -7.17
N GLY A 304 -3.94 3.40 -5.87
CA GLY A 304 -3.15 2.67 -4.88
C GLY A 304 -3.13 1.16 -5.12
N THR A 305 -4.26 0.59 -5.54
CA THR A 305 -4.37 -0.84 -5.92
C THR A 305 -3.53 -1.15 -7.16
N TRP A 306 -3.59 -0.31 -8.19
CA TRP A 306 -2.76 -0.45 -9.40
C TRP A 306 -1.27 -0.31 -9.08
N LEU A 307 -0.88 0.68 -8.27
CA LEU A 307 0.50 0.91 -7.91
C LEU A 307 1.07 -0.26 -7.09
N LEU A 308 0.28 -0.82 -6.17
CA LEU A 308 0.69 -1.98 -5.40
C LEU A 308 0.72 -3.26 -6.24
N GLU A 309 -0.42 -3.66 -6.78
CA GLU A 309 -0.54 -4.97 -7.43
C GLU A 309 0.22 -4.99 -8.74
N ASP A 310 0.07 -3.98 -9.60
CA ASP A 310 0.61 -4.07 -10.94
C ASP A 310 2.06 -3.60 -11.00
N VAL A 311 2.39 -2.48 -10.33
CA VAL A 311 3.75 -1.91 -10.36
C VAL A 311 4.67 -2.58 -9.34
N ILE A 312 4.35 -2.52 -8.04
CA ILE A 312 5.17 -3.15 -6.99
C ILE A 312 5.14 -4.68 -7.14
N GLY A 313 3.99 -5.27 -7.48
CA GLY A 313 3.85 -6.71 -7.74
C GLY A 313 4.52 -7.19 -9.04
N LEU A 314 5.18 -6.31 -9.79
CA LEU A 314 5.99 -6.65 -10.97
C LEU A 314 5.20 -7.23 -12.16
N TRP A 315 3.88 -7.05 -12.18
CA TRP A 315 3.01 -7.49 -13.27
C TRP A 315 3.01 -6.54 -14.46
N THR A 316 3.40 -5.28 -14.26
CA THR A 316 3.56 -4.27 -15.32
C THR A 316 4.97 -3.68 -15.38
N GLY A 317 5.16 -2.75 -16.31
CA GLY A 317 6.41 -2.05 -16.55
C GLY A 317 7.29 -2.76 -17.57
N ASP A 318 7.81 -1.97 -18.51
CA ASP A 318 8.69 -2.42 -19.57
C ASP A 318 10.14 -2.46 -19.09
N LYS A 319 10.82 -3.59 -19.32
CA LYS A 319 12.25 -3.79 -18.99
C LYS A 319 13.18 -3.40 -20.13
N SER A 320 12.65 -3.01 -21.28
CA SER A 320 13.44 -2.68 -22.47
C SER A 320 14.44 -1.58 -22.15
N GLU A 321 15.74 -1.91 -22.27
CA GLU A 321 16.81 -0.92 -22.09
C GLU A 321 16.62 0.30 -22.98
N LYS A 322 16.06 0.14 -24.18
CA LYS A 322 15.78 1.27 -25.08
C LYS A 322 14.78 2.24 -24.44
N LEU A 323 13.72 1.72 -23.82
CA LEU A 323 12.71 2.55 -23.17
C LEU A 323 13.23 3.16 -21.87
N VAL A 324 14.03 2.41 -21.10
CA VAL A 324 14.71 2.90 -19.89
C VAL A 324 15.70 4.01 -20.23
N LYS A 325 16.56 3.84 -21.25
CA LYS A 325 17.51 4.86 -21.73
C LYS A 325 16.79 6.10 -22.28
N LYS A 326 15.70 5.89 -23.03
CA LYS A 326 14.83 6.97 -23.53
C LYS A 326 14.17 7.75 -22.39
N ALA A 327 13.59 7.05 -21.40
CA ALA A 327 13.04 7.65 -20.19
C ALA A 327 14.11 8.38 -19.36
N ASN A 328 15.35 7.87 -19.36
CA ASN A 328 16.50 8.51 -18.72
C ASN A 328 17.06 9.72 -19.48
N GLY A 329 16.47 10.07 -20.63
CA GLY A 329 16.73 11.32 -21.36
C GLY A 329 17.85 11.27 -22.39
N GLN A 330 18.29 10.08 -22.82
CA GLN A 330 19.43 9.96 -23.75
C GLN A 330 19.05 10.07 -25.25
N GLU A 331 17.76 9.93 -25.63
CA GLU A 331 17.34 9.98 -27.05
C GLU A 331 15.95 10.61 -27.24
N ASN A 332 15.87 11.71 -28.03
CA ASN A 332 14.74 12.29 -28.79
C ASN A 332 13.28 12.04 -28.35
N GLY A 333 13.01 11.94 -27.05
CA GLY A 333 11.67 11.75 -26.52
C GLY A 333 11.57 12.28 -25.10
N ARG A 334 10.79 13.34 -24.89
CA ARG A 334 10.62 13.94 -23.56
C ARG A 334 9.21 13.68 -23.04
N PRO A 335 9.02 12.77 -22.07
CA PRO A 335 7.85 12.86 -21.20
C PRO A 335 7.83 14.21 -20.51
N ARG A 336 6.64 14.76 -20.28
CA ARG A 336 6.50 16.06 -19.61
C ARG A 336 6.94 15.99 -18.14
N LEU A 337 6.67 14.86 -17.49
CA LEU A 337 7.04 14.60 -16.10
C LEU A 337 7.66 13.21 -15.97
N ILE A 338 8.85 13.13 -15.36
CA ILE A 338 9.51 11.87 -15.03
C ILE A 338 9.53 11.73 -13.52
N TYR A 339 9.00 10.61 -13.06
CA TYR A 339 9.05 10.22 -11.65
C TYR A 339 9.79 8.91 -11.52
N GLU A 340 10.76 8.86 -10.62
CA GLU A 340 11.42 7.63 -10.20
C GLU A 340 10.80 7.20 -8.87
N PHE A 341 10.19 6.02 -8.87
CA PHE A 341 9.60 5.38 -7.71
C PHE A 341 10.48 4.21 -7.28
N LEU A 342 11.08 4.34 -6.11
CA LEU A 342 11.96 3.34 -5.51
C LEU A 342 11.23 2.66 -4.35
N VAL A 343 11.27 1.32 -4.35
CA VAL A 343 10.80 0.51 -3.23
C VAL A 343 11.95 -0.36 -2.77
N GLN A 344 12.30 -0.22 -1.49
CA GLN A 344 13.43 -0.92 -0.90
C GLN A 344 12.97 -1.78 0.28
N ARG A 345 13.31 -3.06 0.23
CA ARG A 345 13.31 -3.96 1.39
C ARG A 345 14.76 -4.11 1.88
N SER A 346 14.96 -4.03 3.19
CA SER A 346 16.27 -4.22 3.82
C SER A 346 16.12 -4.97 5.13
N LEU A 347 17.05 -5.87 5.43
CA LEU A 347 17.12 -6.52 6.73
C LEU A 347 17.74 -5.59 7.78
N THR A 348 17.22 -5.63 9.00
CA THR A 348 17.86 -5.02 10.17
C THR A 348 18.99 -5.93 10.63
N SER A 349 20.23 -5.50 10.42
CA SER A 349 21.39 -6.04 11.13
C SER A 349 21.32 -5.60 12.59
N PHE A 350 21.14 -6.55 13.50
CA PHE A 350 21.25 -6.32 14.95
C PHE A 350 22.73 -6.07 15.32
N GLU A 351 23.22 -4.87 15.05
CA GLU A 351 24.46 -4.34 15.65
C GLU A 351 24.17 -2.91 16.14
N ASP A 352 23.69 -2.82 17.40
CA ASP A 352 24.28 -2.03 18.50
C ASP A 352 23.42 -2.10 19.78
#